data_AF-A0A920N7Y0-F1
#
_entry.id   AF-A0A920N7Y0-F1
#
_cell.length_a   1.000
_cell.length_b   1.000
_cell.length_c   1.000
_cell.angle_alpha   90.00
_cell.angle_beta   90.00
_cell.angle_gamma   90.00
#
_symmetry.space_group_name_H-M   'P 1'
#
loop_
_entity.id
_entity.type
_entity.pdbx_description
1 polymer ?
#
loop_
_entity_poly.entity_id
_entity_poly.type
_entity_poly.pdbx_seq_one_letter_code
_entity_poly.pdbx_strand_id
1 'polypeptide(L)'
;MRQCGLVLALFAVGVFGLVGCGGNANVPGDSKGEKLDNGPRVDAADGQPATSEAGDVKDIPVAEDPSLAVRRVLQGVQDGQAAAIWAFLPSRHQKQINALVRNFADKMDAKIWNRTFVSLKRLVDIARNKKGLLINNPGLPLRELDQKQLDENWPALLELFDTLLTSELKDVKTLATFDGKSFSAGTGTQFLKQLLAISSNEQGDPLGQLADSKITVVDRTSDQAHLHIGEVQPVEDEAPAPPSQFIVIDGQWFPSDLSAALEETLRLGNDSIAAMPAAGTDASRKKWLAVLDALDTSAASLEKADSPEAFNKALADAQLAVIPLLVAASTPSDEPRGSNVATSITVVLQGAIDEKARRDHIATLRILAKSDEVPDVTSSNDATTVILSTSQSIQTLVDGIKFGKVTRIDERKRNDHGRPRDSDSSRPGGRGAGSAAPPTKKKRGTPHRRSAPSNPIIVA
;
A
#
# COMPACT_ATOMS: atom_id res chain seq x y z
N MET A 1 13.19 -10.29 1.65
CA MET A 1 11.79 -9.91 1.38
C MET A 1 11.60 -8.82 0.30
N ARG A 2 12.59 -7.97 0.00
CA ARG A 2 12.45 -6.91 -1.03
C ARG A 2 12.35 -7.41 -2.48
N GLN A 3 12.72 -8.67 -2.78
CA GLN A 3 12.84 -9.17 -4.16
C GLN A 3 11.70 -10.12 -4.60
N CYS A 4 11.18 -11.01 -3.76
CA CYS A 4 9.98 -11.82 -4.12
C CYS A 4 8.69 -10.99 -4.19
N GLY A 5 8.59 -9.92 -3.39
CA GLY A 5 7.47 -8.97 -3.48
C GLY A 5 7.46 -8.18 -4.78
N LEU A 6 8.61 -8.06 -5.47
CA LEU A 6 8.78 -7.25 -6.67
C LEU A 6 8.07 -7.87 -7.89
N VAL A 7 8.13 -9.20 -8.07
CA VAL A 7 7.56 -9.89 -9.25
C VAL A 7 6.03 -9.93 -9.23
N LEU A 8 5.43 -10.07 -8.04
CA LEU A 8 3.99 -9.98 -7.85
C LEU A 8 3.50 -8.53 -7.75
N ALA A 9 4.29 -7.61 -7.20
CA ALA A 9 4.03 -6.17 -7.30
C ALA A 9 4.09 -5.68 -8.75
N LEU A 10 4.91 -6.28 -9.63
CA LEU A 10 4.95 -5.93 -11.05
C LEU A 10 3.68 -6.38 -11.81
N PHE A 11 3.08 -7.51 -11.42
CA PHE A 11 1.73 -7.89 -11.89
C PHE A 11 0.64 -6.95 -11.37
N ALA A 12 0.76 -6.50 -10.12
CA ALA A 12 -0.12 -5.48 -9.57
C ALA A 12 0.07 -4.12 -10.28
N VAL A 13 1.29 -3.69 -10.59
CA VAL A 13 1.56 -2.40 -11.25
C VAL A 13 1.10 -2.39 -12.71
N GLY A 14 1.21 -3.51 -13.44
CA GLY A 14 0.80 -3.58 -14.86
C GLY A 14 -0.71 -3.54 -15.12
N VAL A 15 -1.54 -4.03 -14.18
CA VAL A 15 -3.01 -4.03 -14.29
C VAL A 15 -3.68 -3.04 -13.33
N PHE A 16 -3.11 -2.80 -12.14
CA PHE A 16 -3.68 -1.92 -11.12
C PHE A 16 -3.06 -0.51 -11.10
N GLY A 17 -1.90 -0.29 -11.74
CA GLY A 17 -1.29 1.04 -11.86
C GLY A 17 -2.11 2.05 -12.67
N LEU A 18 -3.06 1.58 -13.49
CA LEU A 18 -3.99 2.42 -14.24
C LEU A 18 -5.30 2.74 -13.50
N VAL A 19 -5.58 2.09 -12.36
CA VAL A 19 -6.90 2.19 -11.68
C VAL A 19 -6.82 2.83 -10.28
N GLY A 20 -5.64 3.16 -9.75
CA GLY A 20 -5.52 3.60 -8.35
C GLY A 20 -4.65 4.84 -8.12
N CYS A 21 -5.21 6.05 -8.26
CA CYS A 21 -4.82 7.16 -7.39
C CYS A 21 -5.34 6.83 -5.99
N GLY A 22 -4.47 6.23 -5.16
CA GLY A 22 -4.78 5.83 -3.79
C GLY A 22 -5.19 7.01 -2.91
N GLY A 23 -6.49 7.17 -2.68
CA GLY A 23 -7.04 7.94 -1.58
C GLY A 23 -7.24 7.04 -0.37
N ASN A 24 -6.51 7.32 0.71
CA ASN A 24 -6.72 6.68 2.02
C ASN A 24 -8.16 6.90 2.50
N ALA A 25 -8.85 5.81 2.84
CA ALA A 25 -10.06 5.89 3.66
C ALA A 25 -10.14 4.69 4.61
N ASN A 26 -9.88 4.96 5.90
CA ASN A 26 -10.41 4.18 7.00
C ASN A 26 -11.91 4.46 7.12
N VAL A 27 -12.74 3.41 7.20
CA VAL A 27 -14.11 3.52 7.74
C VAL A 27 -14.30 2.44 8.80
N PRO A 28 -14.71 2.80 10.03
CA PRO A 28 -15.07 1.86 11.09
C PRO A 28 -16.45 1.24 10.86
N GLY A 29 -16.61 -0.03 11.23
CA GLY A 29 -17.88 -0.74 11.16
C GLY A 29 -18.83 -0.35 12.28
N ASP A 30 -20.10 -0.08 11.93
CA ASP A 30 -21.22 -0.04 12.85
C ASP A 30 -22.13 -1.25 12.55
N SER A 31 -22.06 -2.25 13.43
CA SER A 31 -23.07 -3.31 13.52
C SER A 31 -24.10 -2.89 14.56
N LYS A 32 -25.28 -2.43 14.12
CA LYS A 32 -26.47 -2.35 14.98
C LYS A 32 -27.34 -3.58 14.77
N GLY A 33 -27.48 -4.35 15.85
CA GLY A 33 -28.36 -5.49 15.94
C GLY A 33 -29.83 -5.09 15.92
N GLU A 34 -30.63 -5.90 15.24
CA GLU A 34 -32.07 -5.84 15.28
C GLU A 34 -32.59 -7.14 15.94
N LYS A 35 -33.34 -6.95 17.04
CA LYS A 35 -34.02 -7.98 17.81
C LYS A 35 -35.20 -8.53 17.00
N LEU A 36 -35.35 -9.86 16.98
CA LEU A 36 -36.66 -10.49 16.80
C LEU A 36 -36.90 -11.53 17.89
N ASP A 37 -38.14 -11.52 18.36
CA ASP A 37 -38.66 -11.99 19.64
C ASP A 37 -39.42 -13.33 19.46
N ASN A 38 -39.20 -14.24 20.40
CA ASN A 38 -40.03 -15.33 20.94
C ASN A 38 -40.98 -16.22 20.09
N GLY A 39 -40.58 -17.51 19.99
CA GLY A 39 -41.34 -18.67 20.52
C GLY A 39 -42.05 -19.62 19.51
N PRO A 40 -42.42 -20.87 19.90
CA PRO A 40 -42.29 -21.50 21.21
C PRO A 40 -41.50 -22.84 21.24
N ARG A 41 -41.13 -23.13 22.48
CA ARG A 41 -40.51 -24.30 23.13
C ARG A 41 -41.33 -25.58 22.98
N VAL A 42 -40.65 -26.71 22.78
CA VAL A 42 -41.16 -28.06 23.05
C VAL A 42 -40.06 -28.86 23.77
N ASP A 43 -40.51 -29.74 24.65
CA ASP A 43 -39.89 -30.15 25.90
C ASP A 43 -38.73 -31.15 25.82
N ALA A 44 -38.01 -31.21 26.93
CA ALA A 44 -36.91 -32.12 27.23
C ALA A 44 -37.38 -33.56 27.49
N ALA A 45 -36.55 -34.53 27.12
CA ALA A 45 -36.45 -35.83 27.79
C ALA A 45 -35.05 -36.46 27.57
N ASP A 46 -34.29 -36.53 28.66
CA ASP A 46 -33.37 -37.57 29.14
C ASP A 46 -32.48 -38.39 28.17
N GLY A 47 -31.17 -38.26 28.40
CA GLY A 47 -30.35 -39.38 28.91
C GLY A 47 -29.67 -40.35 27.93
N GLN A 48 -28.33 -40.22 27.88
CA GLN A 48 -27.29 -41.29 27.81
C GLN A 48 -26.39 -41.29 26.54
N PRO A 49 -25.04 -41.48 26.69
CA PRO A 49 -24.08 -41.18 25.62
C PRO A 49 -23.86 -42.40 24.72
N ALA A 50 -23.99 -42.20 23.41
CA ALA A 50 -23.58 -43.17 22.41
C ALA A 50 -22.34 -42.65 21.68
N THR A 51 -21.25 -43.39 21.91
CA THR A 51 -20.01 -43.50 21.14
C THR A 51 -20.10 -43.04 19.68
N SER A 52 -19.21 -42.11 19.31
CA SER A 52 -18.91 -41.77 17.91
C SER A 52 -18.44 -43.00 17.13
N GLU A 53 -19.26 -43.47 16.20
CA GLU A 53 -18.78 -44.23 15.06
C GLU A 53 -18.17 -43.26 14.05
N ALA A 54 -16.96 -43.60 13.59
CA ALA A 54 -16.18 -42.86 12.62
C ALA A 54 -16.92 -42.78 11.27
N GLY A 55 -17.55 -41.64 11.03
CA GLY A 55 -18.04 -41.25 9.72
C GLY A 55 -16.89 -40.76 8.85
N ASP A 56 -16.54 -41.59 7.87
CA ASP A 56 -15.97 -41.29 6.56
C ASP A 56 -15.53 -39.82 6.37
N VAL A 57 -14.25 -39.55 6.66
CA VAL A 57 -13.61 -38.29 6.32
C VAL A 57 -13.50 -38.27 4.79
N LYS A 58 -14.38 -37.51 4.13
CA LYS A 58 -14.19 -37.08 2.74
C LYS A 58 -12.74 -36.64 2.59
N ASP A 59 -11.99 -37.34 1.74
CA ASP A 59 -10.64 -36.97 1.30
C ASP A 59 -10.60 -35.47 1.00
N ILE A 60 -10.05 -34.70 1.93
CA ILE A 60 -9.57 -33.35 1.65
C ILE A 60 -8.34 -33.60 0.80
N PRO A 61 -8.29 -33.17 -0.48
CA PRO A 61 -7.12 -33.39 -1.31
C PRO A 61 -5.92 -32.79 -0.58
N VAL A 62 -4.99 -33.65 -0.18
CA VAL A 62 -3.75 -33.24 0.47
C VAL A 62 -3.07 -32.29 -0.48
N ALA A 63 -2.95 -31.03 -0.06
CA ALA A 63 -2.25 -30.03 -0.85
C ALA A 63 -0.87 -30.58 -1.21
N GLU A 64 -0.46 -30.33 -2.46
CA GLU A 64 0.85 -30.72 -2.97
C GLU A 64 1.99 -30.27 -2.04
N ASP A 65 3.22 -30.76 -2.19
CA ASP A 65 4.33 -30.19 -1.45
C ASP A 65 4.49 -28.65 -1.68
N PRO A 66 4.56 -27.81 -0.62
CA PRO A 66 4.66 -26.36 -0.76
C PRO A 66 5.93 -25.93 -1.49
N SER A 67 7.04 -26.68 -1.36
CA SER A 67 8.27 -26.36 -2.09
C SER A 67 8.11 -26.60 -3.58
N LEU A 68 7.36 -27.62 -4.00
CA LEU A 68 7.04 -27.86 -5.41
C LEU A 68 6.17 -26.73 -5.99
N ALA A 69 5.18 -26.25 -5.22
CA ALA A 69 4.35 -25.13 -5.63
C ALA A 69 5.20 -23.87 -5.91
N VAL A 70 6.12 -23.53 -4.99
CA VAL A 70 7.05 -22.40 -5.15
C VAL A 70 8.02 -22.63 -6.32
N ARG A 71 8.58 -23.84 -6.46
CA ARG A 71 9.49 -24.16 -7.58
C ARG A 71 8.82 -23.96 -8.94
N ARG A 72 7.54 -24.33 -9.09
CA ARG A 72 6.84 -24.17 -10.37
C ARG A 72 6.67 -22.71 -10.76
N VAL A 73 6.30 -21.84 -9.81
CA VAL A 73 6.16 -20.41 -10.13
C VAL A 73 7.53 -19.78 -10.44
N LEU A 74 8.59 -20.16 -9.72
CA LEU A 74 9.95 -19.69 -10.01
C LEU A 74 10.45 -20.17 -11.37
N GLN A 75 10.23 -21.44 -11.72
CA GLN A 75 10.55 -21.96 -13.06
C GLN A 75 9.75 -21.23 -14.13
N GLY A 76 8.45 -20.98 -13.88
CA GLY A 76 7.62 -20.21 -14.79
C GLY A 76 8.15 -18.78 -15.00
N VAL A 77 8.65 -18.14 -13.95
CA VAL A 77 9.35 -16.85 -14.07
C VAL A 77 10.60 -17.00 -14.92
N GLN A 78 11.44 -18.00 -14.68
CA GLN A 78 12.65 -18.26 -15.48
C GLN A 78 12.35 -18.46 -16.97
N ASP A 79 11.29 -19.19 -17.27
CA ASP A 79 10.88 -19.52 -18.64
C ASP A 79 10.11 -18.37 -19.32
N GLY A 80 9.90 -17.25 -18.61
CA GLY A 80 9.08 -16.12 -19.07
C GLY A 80 7.61 -16.46 -19.24
N GLN A 81 7.09 -17.44 -18.51
CA GLN A 81 5.72 -17.93 -18.56
C GLN A 81 4.86 -17.33 -17.46
N ALA A 82 4.22 -16.20 -17.76
CA ALA A 82 3.27 -15.55 -16.85
C ALA A 82 2.06 -16.43 -16.48
N ALA A 83 1.70 -17.39 -17.32
CA ALA A 83 0.64 -18.36 -17.01
C ALA A 83 0.92 -19.16 -15.72
N ALA A 84 2.19 -19.41 -15.40
CA ALA A 84 2.57 -20.08 -14.16
C ALA A 84 2.29 -19.22 -12.93
N ILE A 85 2.50 -17.90 -13.02
CA ILE A 85 2.15 -16.93 -11.97
C ILE A 85 0.63 -16.90 -11.77
N TRP A 86 -0.13 -16.85 -12.87
CA TRP A 86 -1.60 -16.91 -12.78
C TRP A 86 -2.10 -18.20 -12.14
N ALA A 87 -1.54 -19.34 -12.54
CA ALA A 87 -1.91 -20.65 -12.01
C ALA A 87 -1.55 -20.85 -10.53
N PHE A 88 -0.55 -20.09 -10.03
CA PHE A 88 -0.17 -20.08 -8.62
C PHE A 88 -1.17 -19.34 -7.72
N LEU A 89 -1.98 -18.43 -8.28
CA LEU A 89 -3.03 -17.75 -7.53
C LEU A 89 -4.15 -18.74 -7.16
N PRO A 90 -4.63 -18.74 -5.89
CA PRO A 90 -5.82 -19.50 -5.52
C PRO A 90 -7.04 -19.16 -6.39
N SER A 91 -7.89 -20.16 -6.63
CA SER A 91 -9.05 -20.02 -7.53
C SER A 91 -9.98 -18.86 -7.16
N ARG A 92 -10.16 -18.57 -5.86
CA ARG A 92 -10.93 -17.41 -5.39
C ARG A 92 -10.33 -16.08 -5.86
N HIS A 93 -9.01 -15.94 -5.80
CA HIS A 93 -8.30 -14.73 -6.21
C HIS A 93 -8.36 -14.55 -7.73
N GLN A 94 -8.18 -15.62 -8.50
CA GLN A 94 -8.34 -15.58 -9.97
C GLN A 94 -9.73 -15.06 -10.36
N LYS A 95 -10.79 -15.56 -9.70
CA LYS A 95 -12.17 -15.10 -9.92
C LYS A 95 -12.36 -13.63 -9.53
N GLN A 96 -11.82 -13.22 -8.39
CA GLN A 96 -11.93 -11.83 -7.92
C GLN A 96 -11.21 -10.84 -8.85
N ILE A 97 -10.01 -11.16 -9.32
CA ILE A 97 -9.27 -10.34 -10.28
C ILE A 97 -10.06 -10.20 -11.59
N ASN A 98 -10.56 -11.33 -12.13
CA ASN A 98 -11.39 -11.31 -13.33
C ASN A 98 -12.66 -10.47 -13.14
N ALA A 99 -13.37 -10.64 -12.01
CA ALA A 99 -14.57 -9.87 -11.70
C ALA A 99 -14.25 -8.37 -11.57
N LEU A 100 -13.15 -8.00 -10.92
CA LEU A 100 -12.73 -6.61 -10.76
C LEU A 100 -12.53 -5.92 -12.11
N VAL A 101 -11.78 -6.55 -13.02
CA VAL A 101 -11.50 -5.99 -14.36
C VAL A 101 -12.78 -5.85 -15.18
N ARG A 102 -13.68 -6.85 -15.13
CA ARG A 102 -14.96 -6.80 -15.84
C ARG A 102 -15.89 -5.72 -15.27
N ASN A 103 -15.99 -5.63 -13.94
CA ASN A 103 -16.78 -4.60 -13.26
C ASN A 103 -16.27 -3.18 -13.58
N PHE A 104 -14.94 -3.02 -13.71
CA PHE A 104 -14.34 -1.78 -14.16
C PHE A 104 -14.80 -1.44 -15.59
N ALA A 105 -14.71 -2.41 -16.51
CA ALA A 105 -15.10 -2.23 -17.90
C ALA A 105 -16.57 -1.81 -18.04
N ASP A 106 -17.47 -2.40 -17.26
CA ASP A 106 -18.90 -2.09 -17.28
C ASP A 106 -19.22 -0.64 -16.90
N LYS A 107 -18.36 -0.01 -16.09
CA LYS A 107 -18.53 1.38 -15.66
C LYS A 107 -17.76 2.39 -16.50
N MET A 108 -16.82 1.93 -17.32
CA MET A 108 -15.91 2.80 -18.04
C MET A 108 -16.53 3.30 -19.35
N ASP A 109 -16.40 4.61 -19.61
CA ASP A 109 -16.83 5.17 -20.89
C ASP A 109 -15.80 4.79 -21.97
N ALA A 110 -16.25 4.03 -22.97
CA ALA A 110 -15.40 3.51 -24.04
C ALA A 110 -14.67 4.61 -24.81
N LYS A 111 -15.28 5.80 -24.97
CA LYS A 111 -14.64 6.91 -25.69
C LYS A 111 -13.49 7.49 -24.86
N ILE A 112 -13.67 7.63 -23.55
CA ILE A 112 -12.60 8.08 -22.64
C ILE A 112 -11.47 7.05 -22.64
N TRP A 113 -11.77 5.77 -22.42
CA TRP A 113 -10.77 4.71 -22.36
C TRP A 113 -9.94 4.58 -23.64
N ASN A 114 -10.62 4.49 -24.79
CA ASN A 114 -9.93 4.33 -26.06
C ASN A 114 -9.05 5.56 -26.37
N ARG A 115 -9.52 6.77 -26.02
CA ARG A 115 -8.72 7.99 -26.19
C ARG A 115 -7.51 8.01 -25.24
N THR A 116 -7.64 7.53 -24.00
CA THR A 116 -6.51 7.38 -23.08
C THR A 116 -5.40 6.54 -23.70
N PHE A 117 -5.72 5.40 -24.32
CA PHE A 117 -4.70 4.55 -24.98
C PHE A 117 -4.04 5.24 -26.18
N VAL A 118 -4.80 6.02 -26.95
CA VAL A 118 -4.23 6.85 -28.03
C VAL A 118 -3.24 7.88 -27.48
N SER A 119 -3.63 8.61 -26.43
CA SER A 119 -2.75 9.60 -25.79
C SER A 119 -1.52 8.96 -25.17
N LEU A 120 -1.65 7.80 -24.49
CA LEU A 120 -0.52 7.06 -23.94
C LEU A 120 0.46 6.58 -25.02
N LYS A 121 -0.05 6.05 -26.13
CA LYS A 121 0.78 5.65 -27.27
C LYS A 121 1.58 6.83 -27.83
N ARG A 122 0.93 7.99 -27.97
CA ARG A 122 1.59 9.23 -28.39
C ARG A 122 2.70 9.66 -27.43
N LEU A 123 2.50 9.51 -26.12
CA LEU A 123 3.55 9.79 -25.13
C LEU A 123 4.73 8.82 -25.24
N VAL A 124 4.48 7.53 -25.53
CA VAL A 124 5.53 6.55 -25.81
C VAL A 124 6.30 6.93 -27.09
N ASP A 125 5.62 7.39 -28.14
CA ASP A 125 6.25 7.87 -29.36
C ASP A 125 7.11 9.13 -29.10
N ILE A 126 6.64 10.05 -28.25
CA ILE A 126 7.46 11.19 -27.79
C ILE A 126 8.68 10.69 -27.03
N ALA A 127 8.52 9.71 -26.13
CA ALA A 127 9.63 9.14 -25.38
C ALA A 127 10.67 8.47 -26.31
N ARG A 128 10.21 7.83 -27.38
CA ARG A 128 11.04 7.26 -28.44
C ARG A 128 11.83 8.34 -29.19
N ASN A 129 11.14 9.39 -29.65
CA ASN A 129 11.71 10.41 -30.52
C ASN A 129 12.51 11.49 -29.78
N LYS A 130 12.22 11.71 -28.49
CA LYS A 130 12.82 12.75 -27.65
C LYS A 130 13.66 12.18 -26.50
N LYS A 131 14.16 10.94 -26.63
CA LYS A 131 15.04 10.25 -25.64
C LYS A 131 16.08 11.19 -25.03
N GLY A 132 16.85 11.87 -25.89
CA GLY A 132 17.94 12.75 -25.46
C GLY A 132 17.48 13.96 -24.64
N LEU A 133 16.26 14.48 -24.89
CA LEU A 133 15.70 15.58 -24.11
C LEU A 133 15.10 15.10 -22.78
N LEU A 134 14.59 13.87 -22.72
CA LEU A 134 14.02 13.26 -21.52
C LEU A 134 15.10 12.82 -20.52
N ILE A 135 16.06 12.01 -20.97
CA ILE A 135 17.13 11.48 -20.10
C ILE A 135 17.96 12.64 -19.51
N ASN A 136 18.21 13.68 -20.32
CA ASN A 136 18.98 14.83 -19.87
C ASN A 136 18.12 15.93 -19.21
N ASN A 137 16.89 15.66 -18.81
CA ASN A 137 16.03 16.67 -18.19
C ASN A 137 16.34 16.84 -16.68
N PRO A 138 16.71 18.04 -16.20
CA PRO A 138 16.91 18.29 -14.75
C PRO A 138 15.64 18.21 -13.91
N GLY A 139 14.46 18.39 -14.51
CA GLY A 139 13.17 18.34 -13.82
C GLY A 139 12.57 16.94 -13.72
N LEU A 140 13.25 15.90 -14.25
CA LEU A 140 12.79 14.52 -14.17
C LEU A 140 13.68 13.69 -13.24
N PRO A 141 13.11 12.80 -12.41
CA PRO A 141 13.88 11.92 -11.54
C PRO A 141 14.61 10.80 -12.30
N LEU A 142 14.59 10.81 -13.63
CA LEU A 142 15.30 9.83 -14.46
C LEU A 142 16.82 9.86 -14.26
N ARG A 143 17.37 10.97 -13.75
CA ARG A 143 18.80 11.13 -13.44
C ARG A 143 19.28 10.35 -12.22
N GLU A 144 18.36 9.99 -11.35
CA GLU A 144 18.66 9.19 -10.16
C GLU A 144 18.88 7.71 -10.51
N LEU A 145 18.46 7.30 -11.72
CA LEU A 145 18.67 5.96 -12.26
C LEU A 145 20.07 5.83 -12.85
N ASP A 146 20.55 4.58 -12.97
CA ASP A 146 21.76 4.29 -13.73
C ASP A 146 21.57 4.74 -15.18
N GLN A 147 22.25 5.82 -15.56
CA GLN A 147 22.12 6.45 -16.87
C GLN A 147 22.56 5.52 -18.00
N LYS A 148 23.54 4.67 -17.74
CA LYS A 148 24.05 3.72 -18.73
C LYS A 148 23.00 2.64 -18.96
N GLN A 149 22.47 2.04 -17.90
CA GLN A 149 21.41 1.03 -18.02
C GLN A 149 20.14 1.61 -18.64
N LEU A 150 19.77 2.84 -18.26
CA LEU A 150 18.61 3.52 -18.83
C LEU A 150 18.80 3.78 -20.33
N ASP A 151 19.99 4.23 -20.75
CA ASP A 151 20.28 4.50 -22.15
C ASP A 151 20.29 3.20 -22.98
N GLU A 152 20.93 2.15 -22.48
CA GLU A 152 21.06 0.83 -23.12
C GLU A 152 19.70 0.13 -23.23
N ASN A 153 18.87 0.17 -22.18
CA ASN A 153 17.58 -0.51 -22.15
C ASN A 153 16.41 0.37 -22.62
N TRP A 154 16.64 1.63 -23.01
CA TRP A 154 15.57 2.55 -23.43
C TRP A 154 14.62 1.96 -24.49
N PRO A 155 15.12 1.36 -25.59
CA PRO A 155 14.23 0.74 -26.57
C PRO A 155 13.41 -0.41 -25.97
N ALA A 156 14.03 -1.27 -25.15
CA ALA A 156 13.36 -2.40 -24.51
C ALA A 156 12.28 -1.95 -23.51
N LEU A 157 12.53 -0.86 -22.77
CA LEU A 157 11.54 -0.25 -21.89
C LEU A 157 10.33 0.28 -22.67
N LEU A 158 10.54 0.90 -23.83
CA LEU A 158 9.44 1.37 -24.68
C LEU A 158 8.64 0.21 -25.29
N GLU A 159 9.31 -0.89 -25.66
CA GLU A 159 8.65 -2.11 -26.14
C GLU A 159 7.77 -2.78 -25.07
N LEU A 160 8.14 -2.70 -23.78
CA LEU A 160 7.28 -3.13 -22.68
C LEU A 160 5.97 -2.33 -22.64
N PHE A 161 6.06 -1.00 -22.76
CA PHE A 161 4.87 -0.14 -22.82
C PHE A 161 4.04 -0.43 -24.07
N ASP A 162 4.67 -0.57 -25.24
CA ASP A 162 3.95 -0.89 -26.48
C ASP A 162 3.20 -2.24 -26.39
N THR A 163 3.79 -3.24 -25.74
CA THR A 163 3.12 -4.54 -25.50
C THR A 163 1.82 -4.36 -24.71
N LEU A 164 1.84 -3.57 -23.63
CA LEU A 164 0.63 -3.27 -22.86
C LEU A 164 -0.37 -2.41 -23.65
N LEU A 165 0.10 -1.37 -24.33
CA LEU A 165 -0.74 -0.42 -25.07
C LEU A 165 -1.40 -1.02 -26.32
N THR A 166 -0.83 -2.11 -26.84
CA THR A 166 -1.39 -2.82 -28.00
C THR A 166 -2.19 -4.06 -27.63
N SER A 167 -2.16 -4.47 -26.36
CA SER A 167 -2.86 -5.64 -25.82
C SER A 167 -4.38 -5.51 -25.83
N GLU A 168 -5.05 -6.58 -25.40
CA GLU A 168 -6.47 -6.63 -25.12
C GLU A 168 -6.95 -5.60 -24.08
N LEU A 169 -6.06 -5.02 -23.26
CA LEU A 169 -6.44 -4.03 -22.25
C LEU A 169 -6.89 -2.69 -22.85
N LYS A 170 -6.53 -2.39 -24.09
CA LYS A 170 -6.83 -1.11 -24.74
C LYS A 170 -8.30 -0.88 -25.06
N ASP A 171 -9.10 -1.94 -25.04
CA ASP A 171 -10.48 -1.93 -25.50
C ASP A 171 -11.43 -2.35 -24.39
N VAL A 172 -12.38 -1.47 -24.04
CA VAL A 172 -13.34 -1.72 -22.97
C VAL A 172 -14.19 -2.96 -23.23
N LYS A 173 -14.52 -3.24 -24.49
CA LYS A 173 -15.32 -4.42 -24.84
C LYS A 173 -14.56 -5.71 -24.56
N THR A 174 -13.25 -5.72 -24.80
CA THR A 174 -12.40 -6.86 -24.47
C THR A 174 -12.22 -7.00 -22.96
N LEU A 175 -12.06 -5.89 -22.23
CA LEU A 175 -12.02 -5.86 -20.76
C LEU A 175 -13.31 -6.41 -20.12
N ALA A 176 -14.48 -6.14 -20.70
CA ALA A 176 -15.77 -6.67 -20.20
C ALA A 176 -15.85 -8.21 -20.24
N THR A 177 -15.01 -8.84 -21.07
CA THR A 177 -14.88 -10.31 -21.15
C THR A 177 -13.51 -10.81 -20.68
N PHE A 178 -12.77 -9.96 -19.95
CA PHE A 178 -11.38 -10.23 -19.56
C PHE A 178 -11.22 -11.59 -18.90
N ASP A 179 -10.20 -12.32 -19.31
CA ASP A 179 -9.79 -13.59 -18.72
C ASP A 179 -8.30 -13.56 -18.40
N GLY A 180 -7.97 -13.45 -17.13
CA GLY A 180 -6.59 -13.34 -16.66
C GLY A 180 -5.73 -14.55 -17.02
N LYS A 181 -6.34 -15.74 -17.20
CA LYS A 181 -5.63 -16.93 -17.66
C LYS A 181 -5.14 -16.75 -19.10
N SER A 182 -6.03 -16.36 -20.01
CA SER A 182 -5.71 -16.09 -21.41
C SER A 182 -4.74 -14.92 -21.55
N PHE A 183 -4.97 -13.82 -20.81
CA PHE A 183 -4.07 -12.67 -20.77
C PHE A 183 -2.66 -13.08 -20.34
N SER A 184 -2.54 -13.84 -19.24
CA SER A 184 -1.23 -14.28 -18.73
C SER A 184 -0.52 -15.24 -19.67
N ALA A 185 -1.26 -16.09 -20.39
CA ALA A 185 -0.69 -16.98 -21.41
C ALA A 185 -0.25 -16.24 -22.67
N GLY A 186 -0.92 -15.13 -23.04
CA GLY A 186 -0.58 -14.29 -24.17
C GLY A 186 0.28 -13.08 -23.78
N THR A 187 -0.37 -11.92 -23.67
CA THR A 187 0.27 -10.61 -23.40
C THR A 187 1.17 -10.66 -22.16
N GLY A 188 0.74 -11.28 -21.06
CA GLY A 188 1.53 -11.37 -19.84
C GLY A 188 2.84 -12.14 -20.04
N THR A 189 2.85 -13.20 -20.86
CA THR A 189 4.05 -13.98 -21.18
C THR A 189 4.99 -13.19 -22.07
N GLN A 190 4.47 -12.44 -23.04
CA GLN A 190 5.28 -11.53 -23.83
C GLN A 190 5.93 -10.44 -22.96
N PHE A 191 5.15 -9.81 -22.09
CA PHE A 191 5.62 -8.79 -21.15
C PHE A 191 6.71 -9.33 -20.22
N LEU A 192 6.48 -10.50 -19.62
CA LEU A 192 7.45 -11.12 -18.71
C LEU A 192 8.76 -11.46 -19.42
N LYS A 193 8.72 -11.97 -20.65
CA LYS A 193 9.92 -12.23 -21.44
C LYS A 193 10.74 -10.97 -21.73
N GLN A 194 10.07 -9.88 -22.08
CA GLN A 194 10.74 -8.59 -22.29
C GLN A 194 11.35 -8.07 -20.98
N LEU A 195 10.63 -8.21 -19.86
CA LEU A 195 11.12 -7.81 -18.55
C LEU A 195 12.35 -8.62 -18.12
N LEU A 196 12.36 -9.93 -18.34
CA LEU A 196 13.52 -10.78 -18.08
C LEU A 196 14.72 -10.37 -18.93
N ALA A 197 14.51 -10.08 -20.21
CA ALA A 197 15.58 -9.62 -21.09
C ALA A 197 16.23 -8.31 -20.60
N ILE A 198 15.45 -7.41 -19.98
CA ILE A 198 15.97 -6.20 -19.34
C ILE A 198 16.73 -6.56 -18.06
N SER A 199 16.15 -7.38 -17.19
CA SER A 199 16.80 -7.84 -15.94
C SER A 199 18.15 -8.51 -16.19
N SER A 200 18.26 -9.35 -17.21
CA SER A 200 19.51 -10.05 -17.54
C SER A 200 20.63 -9.12 -18.01
N ASN A 201 20.31 -7.89 -18.42
CA ASN A 201 21.30 -6.85 -18.72
C ASN A 201 21.70 -6.05 -17.47
N GLU A 202 20.99 -6.21 -16.36
CA GLU A 202 21.32 -5.54 -15.10
C GLU A 202 22.40 -6.30 -14.33
N GLN A 203 23.22 -5.54 -13.58
CA GLN A 203 24.25 -6.15 -12.76
C GLN A 203 23.60 -7.03 -11.68
N GLY A 204 23.90 -8.33 -11.75
CA GLY A 204 23.35 -9.32 -10.82
C GLY A 204 22.05 -9.97 -11.28
N ASP A 205 21.46 -9.63 -12.42
CA ASP A 205 20.23 -10.27 -12.95
C ASP A 205 19.20 -10.62 -11.85
N PRO A 206 18.54 -9.62 -11.24
CA PRO A 206 17.72 -9.84 -10.04
C PRO A 206 16.57 -10.83 -10.27
N LEU A 207 16.01 -10.89 -11.48
CA LEU A 207 14.96 -11.86 -11.81
C LEU A 207 15.52 -13.26 -12.12
N GLY A 208 16.68 -13.35 -12.79
CA GLY A 208 17.37 -14.62 -13.00
C GLY A 208 17.79 -15.29 -11.69
N GLN A 209 18.38 -14.54 -10.76
CA GLN A 209 18.78 -15.05 -9.44
C GLN A 209 17.59 -15.55 -8.60
N LEU A 210 16.43 -14.91 -8.76
CA LEU A 210 15.23 -15.32 -8.06
C LEU A 210 14.77 -16.72 -8.50
N ALA A 211 14.90 -17.05 -9.79
CA ALA A 211 14.56 -18.37 -10.30
C ALA A 211 15.45 -19.48 -9.73
N ASP A 212 16.74 -19.18 -9.52
CA ASP A 212 17.73 -20.13 -9.00
C ASP A 212 17.71 -20.26 -7.46
N SER A 213 16.78 -19.57 -6.80
CA SER A 213 16.70 -19.54 -5.34
C SER A 213 16.45 -20.92 -4.72
N LYS A 214 17.27 -21.27 -3.72
CA LYS A 214 17.09 -22.50 -2.93
C LYS A 214 15.84 -22.39 -2.07
N ILE A 215 15.00 -23.42 -2.10
CA ILE A 215 13.80 -23.51 -1.25
C ILE A 215 14.05 -24.56 -0.17
N THR A 216 13.88 -24.17 1.09
CA THR A 216 14.02 -25.04 2.26
C THR A 216 12.74 -24.99 3.08
N VAL A 217 12.11 -26.14 3.30
CA VAL A 217 10.95 -26.26 4.21
C VAL A 217 11.46 -26.36 5.64
N VAL A 218 11.03 -25.44 6.50
CA VAL A 218 11.39 -25.40 7.93
C VAL A 218 10.46 -26.30 8.72
N ASP A 219 9.16 -26.09 8.55
CA ASP A 219 8.11 -26.91 9.12
C ASP A 219 6.86 -26.89 8.22
N ARG A 220 6.00 -27.88 8.41
CA ARG A 220 4.80 -28.11 7.60
C ARG A 220 3.73 -28.83 8.41
N THR A 221 2.50 -28.35 8.32
CA THR A 221 1.25 -29.04 8.69
C THR A 221 0.43 -29.36 7.43
N SER A 222 -0.81 -29.80 7.60
CA SER A 222 -1.74 -30.03 6.48
C SER A 222 -2.14 -28.77 5.72
N ASP A 223 -2.11 -27.62 6.39
CA ASP A 223 -2.68 -26.35 5.91
C ASP A 223 -1.75 -25.13 6.09
N GLN A 224 -0.62 -25.28 6.77
CA GLN A 224 0.39 -24.25 6.98
C GLN A 224 1.82 -24.79 6.73
N ALA A 225 2.73 -23.93 6.27
CA ALA A 225 4.14 -24.28 6.13
C ALA A 225 5.02 -23.04 6.25
N HIS A 226 6.24 -23.21 6.75
CA HIS A 226 7.26 -22.16 6.81
C HIS A 226 8.41 -22.52 5.86
N LEU A 227 8.68 -21.64 4.90
CA LEU A 227 9.69 -21.86 3.86
C LEU A 227 10.72 -20.74 3.86
N HIS A 228 12.00 -21.09 3.75
CA HIS A 228 13.03 -20.15 3.30
C HIS A 228 13.17 -20.23 1.77
N ILE A 229 13.25 -19.07 1.13
CA ILE A 229 13.48 -18.92 -0.31
C ILE A 229 14.73 -18.04 -0.48
N GLY A 230 15.74 -18.58 -1.15
CA GLY A 230 17.06 -17.93 -1.32
C GLY A 230 18.13 -18.54 -0.42
N GLU A 231 19.29 -17.89 -0.35
CA GLU A 231 20.37 -18.34 0.53
C GLU A 231 20.04 -18.10 2.00
N VAL A 232 20.29 -19.11 2.83
CA VAL A 232 20.18 -19.05 4.30
C VAL A 232 21.54 -18.69 4.93
N GLN A 233 22.53 -18.30 4.11
CA GLN A 233 23.85 -17.97 4.62
C GLN A 233 23.79 -16.67 5.43
N PRO A 234 24.38 -16.63 6.64
CA PRO A 234 24.53 -15.38 7.37
C PRO A 234 25.45 -14.47 6.55
N VAL A 235 24.92 -13.34 6.11
CA VAL A 235 25.76 -12.20 5.73
C VAL A 235 26.42 -11.74 7.03
N GLU A 236 27.73 -11.50 7.04
CA GLU A 236 28.40 -10.95 8.23
C GLU A 236 27.63 -9.71 8.71
N ASP A 237 27.29 -9.69 10.00
CA ASP A 237 26.48 -8.67 10.69
C ASP A 237 24.96 -8.59 10.39
N GLU A 238 24.35 -9.53 9.65
CA GLU A 238 22.90 -9.55 9.42
C GLU A 238 22.23 -10.87 9.91
N ALA A 239 21.17 -10.74 10.70
CA ALA A 239 20.38 -11.88 11.13
C ALA A 239 19.66 -12.51 9.91
N PRO A 240 19.62 -13.85 9.79
CA PRO A 240 18.96 -14.50 8.67
C PRO A 240 17.48 -14.09 8.61
N ALA A 241 16.99 -13.83 7.39
CA ALA A 241 15.61 -13.45 7.18
C ALA A 241 14.65 -14.54 7.71
N PRO A 242 13.55 -14.18 8.39
CA PRO A 242 12.61 -15.17 8.92
C PRO A 242 11.99 -16.02 7.80
N PRO A 243 11.61 -17.28 8.08
CA PRO A 243 10.87 -18.11 7.14
C PRO A 243 9.58 -17.40 6.70
N SER A 244 9.23 -17.52 5.42
CA SER A 244 7.95 -17.06 4.89
C SER A 244 6.85 -18.07 5.24
N GLN A 245 5.73 -17.58 5.75
CA GLN A 245 4.57 -18.42 6.06
C GLN A 245 3.72 -18.63 4.78
N PHE A 246 3.33 -19.88 4.57
CA PHE A 246 2.43 -20.33 3.53
C PHE A 246 1.20 -20.96 4.16
N ILE A 247 0.05 -20.74 3.52
CA ILE A 247 -1.25 -21.30 3.90
C ILE A 247 -1.89 -21.98 2.69
N VAL A 248 -2.74 -22.98 2.93
CA VAL A 248 -3.53 -23.60 1.88
C VAL A 248 -4.82 -22.82 1.66
N ILE A 249 -5.02 -22.33 0.44
CA ILE A 249 -6.24 -21.65 0.00
C ILE A 249 -6.73 -22.35 -1.27
N ASP A 250 -7.99 -22.80 -1.27
CA ASP A 250 -8.59 -23.53 -2.39
C ASP A 250 -7.75 -24.74 -2.84
N GLY A 251 -7.08 -25.42 -1.90
CA GLY A 251 -6.21 -26.57 -2.18
C GLY A 251 -4.82 -26.21 -2.72
N GLN A 252 -4.43 -24.93 -2.75
CA GLN A 252 -3.13 -24.46 -3.23
C GLN A 252 -2.34 -23.76 -2.13
N TRP A 253 -1.03 -24.02 -2.06
CA TRP A 253 -0.13 -23.28 -1.17
C TRP A 253 0.09 -21.87 -1.67
N PHE A 254 -0.10 -20.89 -0.79
CA PHE A 254 0.06 -19.49 -1.11
C PHE A 254 0.67 -18.72 0.08
N PRO A 255 1.55 -17.73 -0.14
CA PRO A 255 2.11 -16.94 0.95
C PRO A 255 1.01 -16.17 1.69
N SER A 256 0.99 -16.25 3.02
CA SER A 256 -0.07 -15.61 3.84
C SER A 256 -0.07 -14.08 3.67
N ASP A 257 1.12 -13.46 3.74
CA ASP A 257 1.28 -12.01 3.58
C ASP A 257 0.80 -11.53 2.19
N LEU A 258 1.05 -12.32 1.16
CA LEU A 258 0.61 -12.00 -0.20
C LEU A 258 -0.92 -12.13 -0.32
N SER A 259 -1.53 -13.13 0.34
CA SER A 259 -2.99 -13.24 0.39
C SER A 259 -3.61 -11.99 1.01
N ALA A 260 -3.10 -11.56 2.17
CA ALA A 260 -3.60 -10.38 2.87
C ALA A 260 -3.44 -9.11 2.02
N ALA A 261 -2.27 -8.92 1.40
CA ALA A 261 -2.02 -7.77 0.53
C ALA A 261 -2.90 -7.77 -0.73
N LEU A 262 -3.14 -8.94 -1.32
CA LEU A 262 -3.99 -9.08 -2.50
C LEU A 262 -5.46 -8.83 -2.16
N GLU A 263 -5.94 -9.36 -1.05
CA GLU A 263 -7.31 -9.11 -0.57
C GLU A 263 -7.56 -7.63 -0.32
N GLU A 264 -6.63 -6.93 0.34
CA GLU A 264 -6.73 -5.48 0.53
C GLU A 264 -6.69 -4.72 -0.80
N THR A 265 -5.83 -5.11 -1.72
CA THR A 265 -5.76 -4.49 -3.06
C THR A 265 -7.06 -4.70 -3.84
N LEU A 266 -7.64 -5.89 -3.78
CA LEU A 266 -8.93 -6.20 -4.41
C LEU A 266 -10.07 -5.42 -3.76
N ARG A 267 -10.05 -5.25 -2.44
CA ARG A 267 -11.03 -4.43 -1.70
C ARG A 267 -10.95 -2.97 -2.15
N LEU A 268 -9.77 -2.36 -2.10
CA LEU A 268 -9.53 -0.98 -2.52
C LEU A 268 -9.89 -0.75 -4.00
N GLY A 269 -9.60 -1.72 -4.87
CA GLY A 269 -10.00 -1.69 -6.27
C GLY A 269 -11.52 -1.68 -6.44
N ASN A 270 -12.23 -2.56 -5.72
CA ASN A 270 -13.70 -2.59 -5.76
C ASN A 270 -14.32 -1.30 -5.20
N ASP A 271 -13.77 -0.76 -4.11
CA ASP A 271 -14.22 0.52 -3.55
C ASP A 271 -14.01 1.67 -4.54
N SER A 272 -12.88 1.67 -5.25
CA SER A 272 -12.60 2.65 -6.31
C SER A 272 -13.60 2.55 -7.45
N ILE A 273 -13.89 1.33 -7.94
CA ILE A 273 -14.91 1.10 -8.99
C ILE A 273 -16.32 1.46 -8.48
N ALA A 274 -16.64 1.21 -7.22
CA ALA A 274 -17.90 1.60 -6.61
C ALA A 274 -18.03 3.14 -6.55
N ALA A 275 -16.95 3.82 -6.19
CA ALA A 275 -16.86 5.28 -6.09
C ALA A 275 -16.72 5.99 -7.43
N MET A 276 -16.34 5.29 -8.51
CA MET A 276 -16.36 5.85 -9.85
C MET A 276 -17.76 6.42 -10.09
N PRO A 277 -17.90 7.72 -10.39
CA PRO A 277 -19.11 8.21 -11.00
C PRO A 277 -19.36 7.28 -12.17
N ALA A 278 -20.56 6.73 -12.32
CA ALA A 278 -20.88 6.04 -13.56
C ALA A 278 -20.42 6.98 -14.68
N ALA A 279 -19.47 6.56 -15.52
CA ALA A 279 -18.88 7.44 -16.53
C ALA A 279 -19.95 7.94 -17.54
N GLY A 280 -21.20 7.52 -17.34
CA GLY A 280 -22.41 8.00 -17.97
C GLY A 280 -23.01 9.33 -17.47
N THR A 281 -22.48 10.04 -16.46
CA THR A 281 -22.91 11.45 -16.29
C THR A 281 -22.13 12.37 -17.23
N ASP A 282 -22.85 13.25 -17.94
CA ASP A 282 -22.23 14.18 -18.90
C ASP A 282 -21.18 15.09 -18.24
N ALA A 283 -21.36 15.43 -16.96
CA ALA A 283 -20.43 16.24 -16.19
C ALA A 283 -19.08 15.54 -15.96
N SER A 284 -19.10 14.29 -15.48
CA SER A 284 -17.87 13.50 -15.27
C SER A 284 -17.17 13.21 -16.59
N ARG A 285 -17.93 12.89 -17.64
CA ARG A 285 -17.39 12.72 -18.99
C ARG A 285 -16.66 13.98 -19.47
N LYS A 286 -17.27 15.16 -19.29
CA LYS A 286 -16.68 16.44 -19.70
C LYS A 286 -15.37 16.72 -18.96
N LYS A 287 -15.30 16.44 -17.65
CA LYS A 287 -14.07 16.61 -16.84
C LYS A 287 -12.92 15.74 -17.39
N TRP A 288 -13.17 14.46 -17.62
CA TRP A 288 -12.15 13.55 -18.17
C TRP A 288 -11.73 13.88 -19.60
N LEU A 289 -12.67 14.30 -20.46
CA LEU A 289 -12.33 14.77 -21.80
C LEU A 289 -11.46 16.02 -21.77
N ALA A 290 -11.69 16.94 -20.83
CA ALA A 290 -10.84 18.13 -20.65
C ALA A 290 -9.41 17.76 -20.22
N VAL A 291 -9.24 16.75 -19.35
CA VAL A 291 -7.91 16.20 -19.00
C VAL A 291 -7.22 15.67 -20.25
N LEU A 292 -7.92 14.87 -21.07
CA LEU A 292 -7.37 14.31 -22.31
C LEU A 292 -7.04 15.39 -23.35
N ASP A 293 -7.85 16.45 -23.46
CA ASP A 293 -7.57 17.61 -24.33
C ASP A 293 -6.30 18.34 -23.88
N ALA A 294 -6.12 18.54 -22.57
CA ALA A 294 -4.91 19.16 -22.01
C ALA A 294 -3.67 18.27 -22.21
N LEU A 295 -3.80 16.95 -22.06
CA LEU A 295 -2.75 15.99 -22.35
C LEU A 295 -2.35 16.02 -23.83
N ASP A 296 -3.32 15.99 -24.75
CA ASP A 296 -3.06 16.01 -26.19
C ASP A 296 -2.40 17.33 -26.64
N THR A 297 -2.80 18.44 -26.04
CA THR A 297 -2.18 19.76 -26.26
C THR A 297 -0.74 19.78 -25.75
N SER A 298 -0.51 19.23 -24.56
CA SER A 298 0.82 19.13 -23.94
C SER A 298 1.75 18.24 -24.76
N ALA A 299 1.25 17.08 -25.22
CA ALA A 299 1.96 16.18 -26.10
C ALA A 299 2.38 16.87 -27.41
N ALA A 300 1.49 17.66 -28.02
CA ALA A 300 1.81 18.43 -29.23
C ALA A 300 2.94 19.45 -29.01
N SER A 301 2.98 20.08 -27.84
CA SER A 301 4.07 21.01 -27.48
C SER A 301 5.40 20.28 -27.27
N LEU A 302 5.38 19.11 -26.63
CA LEU A 302 6.57 18.28 -26.43
C LEU A 302 7.12 17.73 -27.75
N GLU A 303 6.26 17.36 -28.71
CA GLU A 303 6.67 16.92 -30.05
C GLU A 303 7.42 18.01 -30.81
N LYS A 304 6.94 19.26 -30.73
CA LYS A 304 7.53 20.42 -31.41
C LYS A 304 8.80 20.95 -30.74
N ALA A 305 9.11 20.51 -29.53
CA ALA A 305 10.27 21.00 -28.80
C ALA A 305 11.55 20.34 -29.32
N ASP A 306 12.44 21.15 -29.92
CA ASP A 306 13.71 20.68 -30.49
C ASP A 306 14.94 21.08 -29.67
N SER A 307 14.74 21.79 -28.54
CA SER A 307 15.80 22.13 -27.59
C SER A 307 15.43 21.72 -26.16
N PRO A 308 16.43 21.53 -25.28
CA PRO A 308 16.18 21.28 -23.86
C PRO A 308 15.31 22.34 -23.19
N GLU A 309 15.52 23.61 -23.49
CA GLU A 309 14.77 24.73 -22.91
C GLU A 309 13.30 24.70 -23.36
N ALA A 310 13.05 24.50 -24.65
CA ALA A 310 11.71 24.39 -25.19
C ALA A 310 10.97 23.17 -24.61
N PHE A 311 11.67 22.05 -24.45
CA PHE A 311 11.10 20.82 -23.90
C PHE A 311 10.77 20.96 -22.41
N ASN A 312 11.69 21.52 -21.62
CA ASN A 312 11.48 21.78 -20.20
C ASN A 312 10.31 22.74 -19.96
N LYS A 313 10.21 23.78 -20.80
CA LYS A 313 9.07 24.69 -20.76
C LYS A 313 7.76 23.96 -21.07
N ALA A 314 7.73 23.16 -22.14
CA ALA A 314 6.54 22.39 -22.50
C ALA A 314 6.12 21.41 -21.39
N LEU A 315 7.08 20.78 -20.71
CA LEU A 315 6.81 19.90 -19.57
C LEU A 315 6.24 20.66 -18.36
N ALA A 316 6.82 21.81 -18.01
CA ALA A 316 6.32 22.64 -16.92
C ALA A 316 4.91 23.18 -17.21
N ASP A 317 4.68 23.67 -18.42
CA ASP A 317 3.37 24.13 -18.88
C ASP A 317 2.35 22.97 -18.85
N ALA A 318 2.76 21.75 -19.21
CA ALA A 318 1.92 20.54 -19.12
C ALA A 318 1.54 20.21 -17.69
N GLN A 319 2.48 20.25 -16.74
CA GLN A 319 2.19 20.02 -15.32
C GLN A 319 1.15 21.02 -14.79
N LEU A 320 1.31 22.30 -15.13
CA LEU A 320 0.37 23.36 -14.73
C LEU A 320 -1.02 23.21 -15.37
N ALA A 321 -1.10 22.68 -16.60
CA ALA A 321 -2.36 22.47 -17.29
C ALA A 321 -3.09 21.19 -16.84
N VAL A 322 -2.37 20.08 -16.66
CA VAL A 322 -2.95 18.76 -16.46
C VAL A 322 -3.24 18.48 -14.98
N ILE A 323 -2.34 18.82 -14.06
CA ILE A 323 -2.49 18.45 -12.64
C ILE A 323 -3.78 19.01 -12.04
N PRO A 324 -4.15 20.29 -12.22
CA PRO A 324 -5.39 20.82 -11.64
C PRO A 324 -6.65 20.13 -12.20
N LEU A 325 -6.64 19.81 -13.50
CA LEU A 325 -7.75 19.11 -14.15
C LEU A 325 -7.87 17.67 -13.64
N LEU A 326 -6.74 16.98 -13.43
CA LEU A 326 -6.72 15.64 -12.88
C LEU A 326 -7.29 15.61 -11.45
N VAL A 327 -6.91 16.60 -10.63
CA VAL A 327 -7.49 16.78 -9.29
C VAL A 327 -9.00 17.00 -9.38
N ALA A 328 -9.46 17.92 -10.24
CA ALA A 328 -10.88 18.23 -10.40
C ALA A 328 -11.73 17.09 -11.01
N ALA A 329 -11.11 16.24 -11.83
CA ALA A 329 -11.75 15.05 -12.40
C ALA A 329 -11.85 13.90 -11.38
N SER A 330 -10.91 13.85 -10.43
CA SER A 330 -10.85 12.83 -9.38
C SER A 330 -11.70 13.18 -8.16
N THR A 331 -12.11 14.44 -7.99
CA THR A 331 -13.02 14.84 -6.92
C THR A 331 -14.48 14.57 -7.30
N PRO A 332 -15.26 13.90 -6.43
CA PRO A 332 -16.70 13.75 -6.63
C PRO A 332 -17.35 15.13 -6.77
N SER A 333 -18.22 15.27 -7.76
CA SER A 333 -18.97 16.51 -8.01
C SER A 333 -19.88 16.82 -6.82
N ASP A 334 -19.65 17.98 -6.19
CA ASP A 334 -20.49 18.70 -5.22
C ASP A 334 -21.74 17.97 -4.68
N GLU A 335 -21.53 17.17 -3.63
CA GLU A 335 -22.37 17.28 -2.43
C GLU A 335 -21.45 17.76 -1.30
N PRO A 336 -21.91 18.63 -0.40
CA PRO A 336 -21.13 19.01 0.77
C PRO A 336 -21.01 17.79 1.69
N ARG A 337 -20.02 16.94 1.40
CA ARG A 337 -19.49 16.02 2.39
C ARG A 337 -18.90 16.92 3.47
N GLY A 338 -19.52 16.95 4.65
CA GLY A 338 -18.81 17.34 5.85
C GLY A 338 -17.57 16.45 5.93
N SER A 339 -16.44 17.00 5.49
CA SER A 339 -15.20 16.26 5.35
C SER A 339 -14.63 16.00 6.74
N ASN A 340 -15.00 14.88 7.34
CA ASN A 340 -14.26 14.30 8.45
C ASN A 340 -13.06 13.53 7.91
N VAL A 341 -12.17 14.20 7.15
CA VAL A 341 -10.83 13.70 6.94
C VAL A 341 -10.07 14.02 8.22
N ALA A 342 -10.06 13.05 9.14
CA ALA A 342 -9.35 13.21 10.40
C ALA A 342 -7.85 13.06 10.13
N THR A 343 -7.13 14.19 10.14
CA THR A 343 -5.68 14.26 10.12
C THR A 343 -5.17 13.96 11.53
N SER A 344 -4.28 12.99 11.68
CA SER A 344 -3.58 12.77 12.96
C SER A 344 -2.51 13.85 13.13
N ILE A 345 -2.55 14.56 14.24
CA ILE A 345 -1.52 15.53 14.63
C ILE A 345 -0.85 15.06 15.92
N THR A 346 0.44 15.37 16.05
CA THR A 346 1.23 15.06 17.25
C THR A 346 1.62 16.36 17.92
N VAL A 347 1.06 16.62 19.10
CA VAL A 347 1.37 17.80 19.91
C VAL A 347 2.31 17.40 21.03
N VAL A 348 3.52 17.98 21.07
CA VAL A 348 4.50 17.77 22.14
C VAL A 348 4.50 18.97 23.07
N LEU A 349 4.05 18.76 24.30
CA LEU A 349 4.10 19.72 25.40
C LEU A 349 5.43 19.54 26.15
N GLN A 350 6.40 20.41 25.93
CA GLN A 350 7.68 20.41 26.63
C GLN A 350 7.61 21.21 27.94
N GLY A 351 8.21 20.67 29.00
CA GLY A 351 8.30 21.29 30.32
C GLY A 351 7.71 20.44 31.44
N ALA A 352 8.08 20.75 32.68
CA ALA A 352 7.49 20.12 33.86
C ALA A 352 6.05 20.61 34.06
N ILE A 353 5.08 19.74 33.76
CA ILE A 353 3.64 20.02 33.89
C ILE A 353 3.07 19.10 34.97
N ASP A 354 2.42 19.67 35.98
CA ASP A 354 1.71 18.89 36.98
C ASP A 354 0.50 18.15 36.39
N GLU A 355 0.07 17.10 37.05
CA GLU A 355 -0.96 16.19 36.53
C GLU A 355 -2.31 16.89 36.28
N LYS A 356 -2.65 17.92 37.05
CA LYS A 356 -3.89 18.66 36.86
C LYS A 356 -3.79 19.54 35.60
N ALA A 357 -2.72 20.32 35.48
CA ALA A 357 -2.47 21.15 34.30
C ALA A 357 -2.36 20.31 33.02
N ARG A 358 -1.77 19.11 33.10
CA ARG A 358 -1.67 18.17 31.97
C ARG A 358 -3.05 17.76 31.46
N ARG A 359 -3.95 17.35 32.36
CA ARG A 359 -5.32 16.98 31.99
C ARG A 359 -6.10 18.15 31.40
N ASP A 360 -5.97 19.34 31.99
CA ASP A 360 -6.65 20.55 31.52
C ASP A 360 -6.17 20.94 30.09
N HIS A 361 -4.86 20.81 29.81
CA HIS A 361 -4.30 21.04 28.47
C HIS A 361 -4.74 19.98 27.44
N ILE A 362 -4.75 18.70 27.80
CA ILE A 362 -5.23 17.62 26.89
C ILE A 362 -6.71 17.82 26.55
N ALA A 363 -7.54 18.17 27.55
CA ALA A 363 -8.95 18.46 27.32
C ALA A 363 -9.14 19.66 26.37
N THR A 364 -8.32 20.71 26.55
CA THR A 364 -8.33 21.88 25.66
C THR A 364 -7.93 21.51 24.23
N LEU A 365 -6.88 20.70 24.04
CA LEU A 365 -6.45 20.22 22.73
C LEU A 365 -7.54 19.41 22.03
N ARG A 366 -8.24 18.54 22.76
CA ARG A 366 -9.36 17.75 22.21
C ARG A 366 -10.51 18.63 21.72
N ILE A 367 -10.87 19.65 22.51
CA ILE A 367 -11.92 20.61 22.13
C ILE A 367 -11.53 21.40 20.89
N LEU A 368 -10.29 21.92 20.84
CA LEU A 368 -9.78 22.67 19.70
C LEU A 368 -9.74 21.81 18.43
N ALA A 369 -9.32 20.55 18.57
CA ALA A 369 -9.24 19.60 17.47
C ALA A 369 -10.59 19.09 16.96
N LYS A 370 -11.68 19.35 17.71
CA LYS A 370 -12.99 18.73 17.48
C LYS A 370 -12.86 17.21 17.31
N SER A 371 -12.05 16.61 18.18
CA SER A 371 -11.74 15.19 18.14
C SER A 371 -12.70 14.40 19.03
N ASP A 372 -13.46 13.50 18.43
CA ASP A 372 -14.34 12.58 19.16
C ASP A 372 -13.57 11.39 19.75
N GLU A 373 -12.34 11.16 19.29
CA GLU A 373 -11.45 10.08 19.76
C GLU A 373 -10.74 10.43 21.07
N VAL A 374 -10.36 9.39 21.82
CA VAL A 374 -9.48 9.55 22.99
C VAL A 374 -8.05 9.71 22.46
N PRO A 375 -7.34 10.80 22.81
CA PRO A 375 -5.98 11.01 22.33
C PRO A 375 -5.02 9.97 22.92
N ASP A 376 -4.02 9.54 22.16
CA ASP A 376 -2.91 8.75 22.67
C ASP A 376 -1.91 9.70 23.36
N VAL A 377 -1.58 9.41 24.62
CA VAL A 377 -0.77 10.30 25.46
C VAL A 377 0.41 9.53 26.02
N THR A 378 1.61 9.95 25.64
CA THR A 378 2.86 9.46 26.23
C THR A 378 3.52 10.59 27.01
N SER A 379 3.66 10.42 28.33
CA SER A 379 4.31 11.39 29.21
C SER A 379 5.69 10.90 29.67
N SER A 380 6.69 11.78 29.58
CA SER A 380 7.99 11.70 30.26
C SER A 380 8.09 12.82 31.31
N ASN A 381 9.19 12.87 32.07
CA ASN A 381 9.41 13.89 33.10
C ASN A 381 9.55 15.31 32.53
N ASP A 382 9.87 15.43 31.25
CA ASP A 382 10.26 16.66 30.54
C ASP A 382 9.39 16.98 29.32
N ALA A 383 8.55 16.03 28.86
CA ALA A 383 7.63 16.23 27.75
C ALA A 383 6.36 15.39 27.88
N THR A 384 5.27 15.86 27.30
CA THR A 384 4.04 15.07 27.09
C THR A 384 3.68 15.12 25.62
N THR A 385 3.68 13.97 24.97
CA THR A 385 3.26 13.81 23.57
C THR A 385 1.79 13.42 23.54
N VAL A 386 0.99 14.14 22.76
CA VAL A 386 -0.44 13.92 22.59
C VAL A 386 -0.70 13.73 21.10
N ILE A 387 -1.13 12.54 20.70
CA ILE A 387 -1.52 12.22 19.32
C ILE A 387 -3.04 12.26 19.24
N LEU A 388 -3.57 13.04 18.31
CA LEU A 388 -5.01 13.26 18.21
C LEU A 388 -5.46 13.46 16.75
N SER A 389 -6.62 12.92 16.42
CA SER A 389 -7.22 13.02 15.09
C SER A 389 -8.08 14.29 14.99
N THR A 390 -7.92 15.09 13.93
CA THR A 390 -8.63 16.37 13.76
C THR A 390 -9.06 16.62 12.33
N SER A 391 -10.22 17.26 12.13
CA SER A 391 -10.64 17.82 10.83
C SER A 391 -10.29 19.30 10.68
N GLN A 392 -9.67 19.91 11.70
CA GLN A 392 -9.28 21.33 11.69
C GLN A 392 -7.92 21.53 11.04
N SER A 393 -7.69 22.71 10.44
CA SER A 393 -6.36 23.05 9.95
C SER A 393 -5.36 23.22 11.11
N ILE A 394 -4.08 22.91 10.86
CA ILE A 394 -3.00 23.10 11.85
C ILE A 394 -2.96 24.55 12.33
N GLN A 395 -3.17 25.53 11.44
CA GLN A 395 -3.19 26.94 11.81
C GLN A 395 -4.33 27.28 12.78
N THR A 396 -5.54 26.75 12.56
CA THR A 396 -6.69 26.94 13.47
C THR A 396 -6.40 26.41 14.87
N LEU A 397 -5.70 25.27 14.95
CA LEU A 397 -5.28 24.68 16.22
C LEU A 397 -4.25 25.56 16.91
N VAL A 398 -3.20 25.97 16.19
CA VAL A 398 -2.14 26.83 16.71
C VAL A 398 -2.70 28.15 17.26
N ASP A 399 -3.61 28.80 16.54
CA ASP A 399 -4.23 30.07 16.97
C ASP A 399 -5.15 29.90 18.19
N GLY A 400 -5.74 28.71 18.32
CA GLY A 400 -6.63 28.32 19.41
C GLY A 400 -5.91 28.02 20.72
N ILE A 401 -4.62 27.66 20.68
CA ILE A 401 -3.88 27.32 21.90
C ILE A 401 -3.59 28.59 22.71
N LYS A 402 -4.18 28.67 23.91
CA LYS A 402 -4.01 29.78 24.86
C LYS A 402 -3.05 29.50 26.01
N PHE A 403 -2.41 28.34 26.01
CA PHE A 403 -1.45 27.93 27.02
C PHE A 403 -0.08 27.72 26.37
N GLY A 404 1.00 28.07 27.08
CA GLY A 404 2.35 27.88 26.56
C GLY A 404 2.73 28.77 25.37
N LYS A 405 3.87 28.46 24.74
CA LYS A 405 4.34 29.11 23.51
C LYS A 405 4.60 28.07 22.43
N VAL A 406 3.96 28.21 21.27
CA VAL A 406 4.27 27.39 20.09
C VAL A 406 5.63 27.80 19.54
N THR A 407 6.56 26.86 19.42
CA THR A 407 7.97 27.12 19.02
C THR A 407 8.37 26.45 17.72
N ARG A 408 7.65 25.41 17.29
CA ARG A 408 7.89 24.68 16.05
C ARG A 408 6.59 24.06 15.56
N ILE A 409 6.44 24.02 14.24
CA ILE A 409 5.37 23.35 13.49
C ILE A 409 6.08 22.44 12.46
N ASP A 410 5.84 21.12 12.49
CA ASP A 410 6.46 20.15 11.57
C ASP A 410 5.40 19.46 10.69
N GLU A 411 5.21 19.93 9.46
CA GLU A 411 4.32 19.31 8.47
C GLU A 411 5.01 18.12 7.78
N ARG A 412 5.31 17.04 8.54
CA ARG A 412 5.76 15.77 7.96
C ARG A 412 4.65 14.74 7.99
N LYS A 413 4.16 14.34 6.82
CA LYS A 413 3.35 13.11 6.63
C LYS A 413 4.16 11.91 7.12
N ARG A 414 3.82 11.35 8.29
CA ARG A 414 4.36 10.07 8.76
C ARG A 414 3.32 8.98 8.52
N ASN A 415 3.71 7.95 7.77
CA ASN A 415 2.98 6.69 7.74
C ASN A 415 3.43 5.88 8.97
N ASP A 416 2.62 5.84 10.02
CA ASP A 416 2.89 4.97 11.16
C ASP A 416 2.29 3.58 10.92
N HIS A 417 3.13 2.56 10.92
CA HIS A 417 2.74 1.15 11.01
C HIS A 417 2.68 0.76 12.48
N GLY A 418 1.46 0.53 12.98
CA GLY A 418 1.21 0.14 14.36
C GLY A 418 1.90 -1.18 14.73
N ARG A 419 2.65 -1.18 15.82
CA ARG A 419 3.13 -2.39 16.50
C ARG A 419 2.09 -2.76 17.57
N PRO A 420 1.64 -4.03 17.68
CA PRO A 420 0.76 -4.43 18.77
C PRO A 420 1.55 -4.44 20.09
N ARG A 421 0.94 -3.88 21.14
CA ARG A 421 1.36 -4.01 22.54
C ARG A 421 0.60 -5.19 23.14
N ASP A 422 1.33 -6.23 23.54
CA ASP A 422 0.79 -7.22 24.47
C ASP A 422 0.73 -6.61 25.87
N SER A 423 -0.49 -6.52 26.40
CA SER A 423 -0.76 -6.37 27.81
C SER A 423 -1.36 -7.68 28.31
N ASP A 424 -0.62 -8.44 29.12
CA ASP A 424 -1.30 -9.18 30.18
C ASP A 424 -0.44 -9.28 31.44
N SER A 425 -1.12 -9.01 32.54
CA SER A 425 -0.64 -8.96 33.90
C SER A 425 -1.19 -10.16 34.64
N SER A 426 -0.33 -11.01 35.19
CA SER A 426 -0.68 -11.88 36.32
C SER A 426 0.57 -12.29 37.10
N ARG A 427 0.65 -11.79 38.33
CA ARG A 427 1.51 -12.25 39.46
C ARG A 427 0.80 -13.46 40.15
N PRO A 428 1.35 -14.19 41.16
CA PRO A 428 2.58 -13.94 41.95
C PRO A 428 3.43 -15.18 42.32
N GLY A 429 4.63 -14.96 42.89
CA GLY A 429 5.23 -15.92 43.83
C GLY A 429 6.75 -15.88 44.00
N GLY A 430 7.22 -15.57 45.23
CA GLY A 430 8.33 -16.33 45.85
C GLY A 430 9.77 -15.77 45.86
N ARG A 431 10.14 -15.18 47.01
CA ARG A 431 11.38 -15.36 47.82
C ARG A 431 12.80 -15.36 47.20
N GLY A 432 13.70 -14.65 47.92
CA GLY A 432 15.14 -14.94 48.05
C GLY A 432 16.03 -13.74 47.68
N ALA A 433 16.54 -12.97 48.65
CA ALA A 433 17.94 -13.01 49.18
C ALA A 433 19.04 -12.91 48.08
N GLY A 434 20.04 -12.04 48.14
CA GLY A 434 20.52 -11.10 49.15
C GLY A 434 21.79 -10.39 48.65
N SER A 435 22.23 -9.39 49.44
CA SER A 435 23.62 -8.91 49.62
C SER A 435 24.44 -8.46 48.39
N ALA A 436 24.72 -7.15 48.30
CA ALA A 436 25.99 -6.58 48.78
C ALA A 436 26.18 -5.14 48.25
N ALA A 437 26.63 -4.25 49.12
CA ALA A 437 27.12 -2.89 48.85
C ALA A 437 28.58 -2.81 49.36
N PRO A 438 29.29 -1.67 49.30
CA PRO A 438 29.55 -0.70 48.22
C PRO A 438 31.10 -0.53 48.03
N PRO A 439 31.65 0.54 47.38
CA PRO A 439 31.93 1.75 48.16
C PRO A 439 31.96 3.13 47.42
N THR A 440 31.74 4.16 48.24
CA THR A 440 32.43 5.47 48.34
C THR A 440 32.14 6.68 47.42
N LYS A 441 31.57 7.68 48.12
CA LYS A 441 31.50 9.15 47.97
C LYS A 441 32.67 9.86 47.28
N LYS A 442 32.34 10.90 46.48
CA LYS A 442 33.08 12.18 46.45
C LYS A 442 32.18 13.40 46.14
N LYS A 443 32.07 14.26 47.17
CA LYS A 443 31.94 15.72 47.28
C LYS A 443 31.21 16.59 46.20
N ARG A 444 30.24 17.33 46.76
CA ARG A 444 29.98 18.80 46.73
C ARG A 444 29.57 19.47 45.42
N GLY A 445 28.44 20.18 45.52
CA GLY A 445 28.17 21.39 44.75
C GLY A 445 26.70 21.80 44.83
N THR A 446 26.30 22.54 45.86
CA THR A 446 25.08 23.36 45.79
C THR A 446 25.42 24.67 45.09
N PRO A 447 24.56 25.17 44.20
CA PRO A 447 24.07 26.52 44.44
C PRO A 447 22.56 26.68 44.20
N HIS A 448 21.98 27.57 45.00
CA HIS A 448 20.70 28.23 44.75
C HIS A 448 20.58 28.80 43.34
N ARG A 449 19.42 28.63 42.69
CA ARG A 449 18.62 29.77 42.18
C ARG A 449 17.26 29.33 41.60
N ARG A 450 16.22 30.01 42.10
CA ARG A 450 15.04 30.55 41.40
C ARG A 450 14.20 29.56 40.57
N SER A 451 13.11 29.11 41.20
CA SER A 451 11.87 28.75 40.51
C SER A 451 11.36 29.98 39.74
N ALA A 452 11.39 29.90 38.41
CA ALA A 452 10.54 30.67 37.52
C ALA A 452 9.46 29.71 36.98
N PRO A 453 8.21 30.15 36.81
CA PRO A 453 7.19 29.32 36.16
C PRO A 453 7.61 29.13 34.70
N SER A 454 8.07 27.92 34.39
CA SER A 454 8.39 27.53 33.01
C SER A 454 7.05 27.24 32.34
N ASN A 455 6.54 28.22 31.58
CA ASN A 455 5.40 28.00 30.70
C ASN A 455 5.73 26.86 29.74
N PRO A 456 4.80 25.91 29.51
CA PRO A 456 5.07 24.79 28.62
C PRO A 456 5.33 25.30 27.20
N ILE A 457 6.31 24.70 26.54
CA ILE A 457 6.63 24.98 25.15
C ILE A 457 5.88 23.96 24.31
N ILE A 458 5.17 24.41 23.28
CA ILE A 458 4.44 23.53 22.37
C ILE A 458 5.24 23.36 21.08
N VAL A 459 5.46 22.13 20.70
CA VAL A 459 5.97 21.73 19.38
C VAL A 459 4.83 20.95 18.72
N ALA A 460 4.26 21.52 17.66
CA ALA A 460 3.21 20.90 16.85
C ALA A 460 3.81 20.31 15.57
#